data_AF-A0AAW3W3N3-F1
#
_entry.id   AF-A0AAW3W3N3-F1
#
_cell.length_a   1.000
_cell.length_b   1.000
_cell.length_c   1.000
_cell.angle_alpha   90.00
_cell.angle_beta   90.00
_cell.angle_gamma   90.00
#
_symmetry.space_group_name_H-M   'P 1'
#
loop_
_entity.id
_entity.type
_entity.pdbx_description
1 polymer ?
#
loop_
_entity_poly.entity_id
_entity_poly.type
_entity_poly.pdbx_seq_one_letter_code
_entity_poly.pdbx_strand_id
1 'polypeptide(L)'
;MKKDEYNIGKLVKESNINKETIRYYEKIGLLSETKRDKNGYRLYSEEDIEKIKFVLIIKKFGFSLREISTLMHNEVLCGDITSIRKLVGNKINEINSKMNELIETKNLLEKVKKNILADRIFIKTTDKIVKNLHLRDKDFWVDDNCNGCRLCEKICPVNNIQFNINKPTWKHNCEQCSACIQYCPNEAIQWRTKTKKRRRYRNPNISINELIGY
;
A
#
# COMPACT_ATOMS: atom_id res chain seq x y z
N MET A 1 19.99 -56.37 26.02
CA MET A 1 19.63 -55.89 24.67
C MET A 1 20.70 -54.91 24.23
N LYS A 2 21.26 -55.05 23.02
CA LYS A 2 22.31 -54.16 22.49
C LYS A 2 21.70 -52.77 22.30
N LYS A 3 22.31 -51.75 22.92
CA LYS A 3 21.94 -50.34 22.72
C LYS A 3 22.49 -49.96 21.35
N ASP A 4 21.63 -49.79 20.35
CA ASP A 4 22.08 -49.38 19.02
C ASP A 4 22.57 -47.93 19.11
N GLU A 5 23.88 -47.75 18.95
CA GLU A 5 24.53 -46.45 18.98
C GLU A 5 24.61 -45.88 17.55
N TYR A 6 24.04 -44.69 17.37
CA TYR A 6 23.96 -44.02 16.09
C TYR A 6 25.07 -42.99 15.95
N ASN A 7 25.76 -42.96 14.81
CA ASN A 7 26.66 -41.86 14.48
C ASN A 7 25.86 -40.64 13.97
N ILE A 8 26.49 -39.47 14.02
CA ILE A 8 25.87 -38.21 13.57
C ILE A 8 25.40 -38.26 12.11
N GLY A 9 26.04 -39.06 11.25
CA GLY A 9 25.68 -39.21 9.84
C GLY A 9 24.36 -39.95 9.64
N LYS A 10 24.10 -40.99 10.43
CA LYS A 10 22.83 -41.72 10.44
C LYS A 10 21.71 -40.83 11.03
N LEU A 11 22.04 -40.05 12.06
CA LEU A 11 21.12 -39.08 12.66
C LEU A 11 20.63 -38.03 11.64
N VAL A 12 21.56 -37.41 10.90
CA VAL A 12 21.26 -36.39 9.87
C VAL A 12 20.32 -36.95 8.79
N LYS A 13 20.55 -38.20 8.36
CA LYS A 13 19.71 -38.85 7.33
C LYS A 13 18.28 -39.10 7.84
N GLU A 14 18.13 -39.59 9.06
CA GLU A 14 16.83 -39.94 9.65
C GLU A 14 16.00 -38.71 10.07
N SER A 15 16.66 -37.64 10.51
CA SER A 15 15.99 -36.46 11.08
C SER A 15 15.94 -35.25 10.14
N ASN A 16 16.59 -35.32 8.97
CA ASN A 16 16.67 -34.26 7.96
C ASN A 16 17.12 -32.89 8.52
N ILE A 17 18.04 -32.90 9.50
CA ILE A 17 18.65 -31.68 10.06
C ILE A 17 20.17 -31.73 9.87
N ASN A 18 20.78 -30.56 9.73
CA ASN A 18 22.24 -30.46 9.58
C ASN A 18 22.98 -30.77 10.90
N LYS A 19 24.27 -31.08 10.78
CA LYS A 19 25.14 -31.43 11.92
C LYS A 19 25.25 -30.26 12.91
N GLU A 20 25.21 -29.04 12.41
CA GLU A 20 25.27 -27.80 13.19
C GLU A 20 24.06 -27.66 14.12
N THR A 21 22.86 -28.05 13.67
CA THR A 21 21.63 -28.02 14.47
C THR A 21 21.72 -29.02 15.62
N ILE A 22 22.26 -30.22 15.35
CA ILE A 22 22.47 -31.25 16.39
C ILE A 22 23.46 -30.72 17.43
N ARG A 23 24.59 -30.16 17.01
CA ARG A 23 25.58 -29.53 17.91
C ARG A 23 24.99 -28.37 18.70
N TYR A 24 24.10 -27.59 18.08
CA TYR A 24 23.40 -26.51 18.76
C TYR A 24 22.45 -27.05 19.84
N TYR A 25 21.73 -28.13 19.57
CA TYR A 25 20.86 -28.80 20.55
C TYR A 25 21.65 -29.39 21.72
N GLU A 26 22.84 -29.95 21.49
CA GLU A 26 23.77 -30.33 22.56
C GLU A 26 24.16 -29.10 23.42
N LYS A 27 24.57 -28.00 22.76
CA LYS A 27 25.02 -26.79 23.46
C LYS A 27 23.96 -26.18 24.37
N ILE A 28 22.69 -26.24 24.00
CA ILE A 28 21.58 -25.69 24.80
C ILE A 28 21.00 -26.70 25.80
N GLY A 29 21.61 -27.89 25.95
CA GLY A 29 21.19 -28.91 26.92
C GLY A 29 19.94 -29.69 26.52
N LEU A 30 19.52 -29.62 25.25
CA LEU A 30 18.35 -30.34 24.72
C LEU A 30 18.65 -31.80 24.39
N LEU A 31 19.93 -32.08 24.12
CA LEU A 31 20.50 -33.41 23.96
C LEU A 31 21.55 -33.62 25.04
N SER A 32 21.60 -34.82 25.60
CA SER A 32 22.60 -35.25 26.59
C SER A 32 24.01 -35.21 26.00
N GLU A 33 25.03 -34.96 26.84
CA GLU A 33 26.42 -35.09 26.42
C GLU A 33 26.70 -36.51 25.92
N THR A 34 27.14 -36.60 24.67
CA THR A 34 27.28 -37.88 23.97
C THR A 34 28.56 -38.60 24.38
N LYS A 35 28.43 -39.92 24.59
CA LYS A 35 29.60 -40.81 24.71
C LYS A 35 30.37 -40.76 23.39
N ARG A 36 31.70 -40.85 23.50
CA ARG A 36 32.57 -40.95 22.32
C ARG A 36 32.97 -42.39 22.10
N ASP A 37 32.99 -42.82 20.85
CA ASP A 37 33.52 -44.12 20.47
C ASP A 37 35.06 -44.16 20.61
N LYS A 38 35.65 -45.34 20.38
CA LYS A 38 37.10 -45.55 20.42
C LYS A 38 37.89 -44.68 19.41
N ASN A 39 37.20 -44.16 18.38
CA ASN A 39 37.77 -43.33 17.32
C ASN A 39 37.47 -41.83 17.54
N GLY A 40 36.86 -41.46 18.67
CA GLY A 40 36.54 -40.07 19.05
C GLY A 40 35.25 -39.50 18.45
N TYR A 41 34.46 -40.30 17.74
CA TYR A 41 33.17 -39.90 17.17
C TYR A 41 32.06 -39.87 18.23
N ARG A 42 31.14 -38.90 18.11
CA ARG A 42 29.95 -38.79 18.97
C ARG A 42 28.96 -39.92 18.66
N LEU A 43 28.48 -40.57 19.72
CA LEU A 43 27.47 -41.62 19.67
C LEU A 43 26.16 -41.12 20.28
N TYR A 44 25.07 -41.28 19.54
CA TYR A 44 23.72 -40.93 19.96
C TYR A 44 22.93 -42.21 20.24
N SER A 45 22.11 -42.18 21.28
CA SER A 45 21.17 -43.25 21.59
C SER A 45 19.88 -43.09 20.79
N GLU A 46 19.07 -44.15 20.75
CA GLU A 46 17.72 -44.10 20.19
C GLU A 46 16.84 -43.06 20.92
N GLU A 47 17.04 -42.87 22.21
CA GLU A 47 16.36 -41.84 23.02
C GLU A 47 16.68 -40.41 22.52
N ASP A 48 17.93 -40.15 22.10
CA ASP A 48 18.32 -38.86 21.52
C ASP A 48 17.62 -38.61 20.18
N ILE A 49 17.37 -39.67 19.40
CA ILE A 49 16.62 -39.59 18.14
C ILE A 49 15.16 -39.22 18.42
N GLU A 50 14.53 -39.86 19.41
CA GLU A 50 13.16 -39.55 19.80
C GLU A 50 13.02 -38.12 20.32
N LYS A 51 13.97 -37.65 21.14
CA LYS A 51 14.06 -36.25 21.60
C LYS A 51 14.14 -35.28 20.42
N ILE A 52 15.00 -35.55 19.44
CA ILE A 52 15.11 -34.71 18.24
C ILE A 52 13.79 -34.69 17.46
N LYS A 53 13.18 -35.85 17.22
CA LYS A 53 11.89 -35.94 16.52
C LYS A 53 10.81 -35.13 17.25
N PHE A 54 10.76 -35.21 18.57
CA PHE A 54 9.83 -34.44 19.40
C PHE A 54 10.06 -32.94 19.27
N VAL A 55 11.31 -32.47 19.41
CA VAL A 55 11.69 -31.06 19.23
C VAL A 55 11.25 -30.54 17.86
N LEU A 56 11.46 -31.32 16.80
CA LEU A 56 11.06 -30.94 15.45
C LEU A 56 9.55 -30.82 15.29
N ILE A 57 8.78 -31.72 15.89
CA ILE A 57 7.31 -31.66 15.90
C ILE A 57 6.85 -30.40 16.64
N ILE A 58 7.39 -30.13 17.83
CA ILE A 58 6.97 -28.98 18.64
C ILE A 58 7.37 -27.65 17.98
N LYS A 59 8.52 -27.58 17.30
CA LYS A 59 8.89 -26.41 16.47
C LYS A 59 7.87 -26.14 15.36
N LYS A 60 7.26 -27.18 14.76
CA LYS A 60 6.21 -26.99 13.73
C LYS A 60 4.96 -26.30 14.29
N PHE A 61 4.68 -26.45 15.58
CA PHE A 61 3.60 -25.73 16.26
C PHE A 61 3.97 -24.28 16.65
N GLY A 62 5.14 -23.80 16.22
CA GLY A 62 5.57 -22.41 16.40
C GLY A 62 6.25 -22.12 17.74
N PHE A 63 6.53 -23.14 18.56
CA PHE A 63 7.31 -22.96 19.78
C PHE A 63 8.79 -22.72 19.46
N SER A 64 9.39 -21.80 20.21
CA SER A 64 10.81 -21.50 20.21
C SER A 64 11.60 -22.59 20.93
N LEU A 65 12.90 -22.66 20.63
CA LEU A 65 13.79 -23.64 21.28
C LEU A 65 13.91 -23.43 22.79
N ARG A 66 13.70 -22.20 23.29
CA ARG A 66 13.65 -21.91 24.73
C ARG A 66 12.40 -22.52 25.36
N GLU A 67 11.23 -22.31 24.76
CA GLU A 67 9.97 -22.91 25.24
C GLU A 67 10.05 -24.45 25.20
N ILE A 68 10.66 -25.01 24.15
CA ILE A 68 10.86 -26.47 24.04
C ILE A 68 11.83 -26.99 25.11
N SER A 69 12.93 -26.28 25.37
CA SER A 69 13.85 -26.62 26.45
C SER A 69 13.15 -26.59 27.82
N THR A 70 12.30 -25.60 28.08
CA THR A 70 11.45 -25.57 29.30
C THR A 70 10.50 -26.76 29.39
N LEU A 71 9.91 -27.18 28.26
CA LEU A 71 9.07 -28.39 28.20
C LEU A 71 9.87 -29.68 28.44
N MET A 72 11.14 -29.71 28.06
CA MET A 72 11.99 -30.91 28.13
C MET A 72 12.76 -31.07 29.45
N HIS A 73 13.14 -29.99 30.14
CA HIS A 73 13.86 -30.07 31.42
C HIS A 73 12.98 -30.45 32.62
N ASN A 74 11.66 -30.37 32.50
CA ASN A 74 10.72 -30.74 33.56
C ASN A 74 10.45 -32.26 33.63
N GLU A 75 11.45 -33.09 33.33
CA GLU A 75 11.42 -34.56 33.20
C GLU A 75 10.02 -35.21 33.33
N VAL A 76 9.50 -35.63 32.16
CA VAL A 76 8.79 -36.90 31.97
C VAL A 76 7.65 -37.21 32.98
N LEU A 77 6.43 -36.91 32.56
CA LEU A 77 5.15 -37.50 33.04
C LEU A 77 4.63 -37.18 34.46
N CYS A 78 5.32 -36.42 35.33
CA CYS A 78 4.69 -35.98 36.60
C CYS A 78 4.86 -34.49 36.98
N GLY A 79 5.60 -33.70 36.20
CA GLY A 79 5.81 -32.26 36.43
C GLY A 79 4.68 -31.38 35.88
N ASP A 80 3.73 -31.00 36.75
CA ASP A 80 2.69 -29.97 36.58
C ASP A 80 2.05 -29.82 35.18
N ILE A 81 1.06 -30.67 34.89
CA ILE A 81 0.16 -30.58 33.72
C ILE A 81 -0.39 -29.15 33.52
N THR A 82 -0.54 -28.38 34.60
CA THR A 82 -1.00 -27.00 34.59
C THR A 82 -0.06 -26.09 33.80
N SER A 83 1.26 -26.24 33.99
CA SER A 83 2.28 -25.44 33.31
C SER A 83 2.32 -25.71 31.79
N ILE A 84 2.19 -26.98 31.38
CA ILE A 84 2.08 -27.35 29.95
C ILE A 84 0.78 -26.81 29.35
N ARG A 85 -0.35 -26.99 30.04
CA ARG A 85 -1.66 -26.48 29.59
C ARG A 85 -1.63 -24.96 29.42
N LYS A 86 -0.96 -24.24 30.33
CA LYS A 86 -0.76 -22.79 30.26
C LYS A 86 0.11 -22.39 29.07
N LEU A 87 1.24 -23.06 28.84
CA LEU A 87 2.11 -22.79 27.68
C LEU A 87 1.36 -22.99 26.35
N VAL A 88 0.63 -24.09 26.22
CA VAL A 88 -0.19 -24.36 25.03
C VAL A 88 -1.30 -23.30 24.87
N GLY A 89 -2.00 -22.96 25.95
CA GLY A 89 -3.03 -21.91 25.93
C GLY A 89 -2.48 -20.55 25.51
N ASN A 90 -1.32 -20.16 26.03
CA ASN A 90 -0.62 -18.94 25.62
C ASN A 90 -0.27 -18.96 24.14
N LYS A 91 0.18 -20.11 23.61
CA LYS A 91 0.52 -20.25 22.19
C LYS A 91 -0.70 -20.12 21.29
N ILE A 92 -1.82 -20.71 21.69
CA ILE A 92 -3.10 -20.57 20.99
C ILE A 92 -3.52 -19.09 20.95
N ASN A 93 -3.40 -18.38 22.07
CA ASN A 93 -3.72 -16.95 22.14
C ASN A 93 -2.80 -16.10 21.24
N GLU A 94 -1.49 -16.40 21.23
CA GLU A 94 -0.52 -15.73 20.34
C GLU A 94 -0.87 -15.93 18.86
N ILE A 95 -1.22 -17.17 18.47
CA ILE A 95 -1.63 -17.50 17.10
C ILE A 95 -2.91 -16.75 16.73
N ASN A 96 -3.92 -16.75 17.60
CA ASN A 96 -5.18 -16.04 17.36
C ASN A 96 -4.94 -14.53 17.20
N SER A 97 -4.07 -13.94 18.02
CA SER A 97 -3.72 -12.51 17.90
C SER A 97 -3.06 -12.21 16.55
N LYS A 98 -2.12 -13.05 16.11
CA LYS A 98 -1.47 -12.90 14.80
C LYS A 98 -2.46 -13.07 13.64
N MET A 99 -3.41 -14.00 13.76
CA MET A 99 -4.45 -14.15 12.75
C MET A 99 -5.30 -12.89 12.61
N ASN A 100 -5.70 -12.27 13.72
CA ASN A 100 -6.47 -11.03 13.71
C ASN A 100 -5.68 -9.88 13.06
N GLU A 101 -4.41 -9.69 13.42
CA GLU A 101 -3.54 -8.67 12.83
C GLU A 101 -3.37 -8.86 11.31
N LEU A 102 -3.16 -10.11 10.87
CA LEU A 102 -3.05 -10.44 9.44
C LEU A 102 -4.37 -10.18 8.68
N ILE A 103 -5.52 -10.48 9.29
CA ILE A 103 -6.84 -10.21 8.71
C ILE A 103 -7.07 -8.70 8.57
N GLU A 104 -6.75 -7.92 9.61
CA GLU A 104 -6.85 -6.45 9.56
C GLU A 104 -5.96 -5.87 8.46
N THR A 105 -4.70 -6.29 8.41
CA THR A 105 -3.74 -5.85 7.39
C THR A 105 -4.24 -6.19 5.97
N LYS A 106 -4.75 -7.40 5.76
CA LYS A 106 -5.35 -7.80 4.49
C LYS A 106 -6.52 -6.90 4.10
N ASN A 107 -7.40 -6.59 5.04
CA ASN A 107 -8.56 -5.73 4.79
C ASN A 107 -8.14 -4.30 4.44
N LEU A 108 -7.08 -3.77 5.07
CA LEU A 108 -6.50 -2.47 4.71
C LEU A 108 -5.95 -2.49 3.28
N LEU A 109 -5.23 -3.55 2.89
CA LEU A 109 -4.70 -3.70 1.53
C LEU A 109 -5.80 -3.79 0.47
N GLU A 110 -6.91 -4.49 0.74
CA GLU A 110 -8.07 -4.53 -0.17
C GLU A 110 -8.73 -3.15 -0.34
N LYS A 111 -8.79 -2.34 0.73
CA LYS A 111 -9.28 -0.96 0.62
C LYS A 111 -8.36 -0.11 -0.26
N VAL A 112 -7.04 -0.19 -0.06
CA VAL A 112 -6.04 0.53 -0.87
C VAL A 112 -6.16 0.13 -2.36
N LYS A 113 -6.25 -1.17 -2.65
CA LYS A 113 -6.43 -1.69 -4.02
C LYS A 113 -7.68 -1.12 -4.70
N LYS A 114 -8.81 -1.02 -3.98
CA LYS A 114 -10.05 -0.43 -4.51
C LYS A 114 -9.89 1.06 -4.83
N ASN A 115 -9.20 1.81 -3.97
CA ASN A 115 -8.96 3.25 -4.18
C ASN A 115 -8.06 3.51 -5.40
N ILE A 116 -6.99 2.73 -5.59
CA ILE A 116 -6.10 2.85 -6.77
C ILE A 116 -6.88 2.66 -8.09
N LEU A 117 -7.83 1.72 -8.12
CA LEU A 117 -8.68 1.50 -9.30
C LEU A 117 -9.65 2.67 -9.54
N ALA A 118 -10.24 3.21 -8.47
CA ALA A 118 -11.10 4.39 -8.55
C ALA A 118 -10.32 5.61 -9.08
N ASP A 119 -9.11 5.84 -8.57
CA ASP A 119 -8.21 6.91 -9.02
C ASP A 119 -7.85 6.74 -10.50
N ARG A 120 -7.57 5.52 -10.96
CA ARG A 120 -7.26 5.27 -12.38
C ARG A 120 -8.44 5.57 -13.32
N ILE A 121 -9.66 5.26 -12.90
CA ILE A 121 -10.89 5.58 -13.66
C ILE A 121 -11.14 7.09 -13.65
N PHE A 122 -10.93 7.74 -12.50
CA PHE A 122 -11.05 9.19 -12.37
C PHE A 122 -10.02 9.93 -13.22
N ILE A 123 -8.75 9.48 -13.23
CA ILE A 123 -7.69 10.04 -14.08
C ILE A 123 -8.03 9.87 -15.56
N LYS A 124 -8.46 8.68 -16.01
CA LYS A 124 -8.84 8.48 -17.43
C LYS A 124 -10.00 9.35 -17.88
N THR A 125 -10.99 9.56 -17.01
CA THR A 125 -12.16 10.39 -17.33
C THR A 125 -11.79 11.89 -17.29
N THR A 126 -11.01 12.32 -16.31
CA THR A 126 -10.50 13.71 -16.23
C THR A 126 -9.55 14.05 -17.38
N ASP A 127 -8.67 13.14 -17.81
CA ASP A 127 -7.82 13.33 -18.99
C ASP A 127 -8.62 13.66 -20.25
N LYS A 128 -9.74 12.96 -20.47
CA LYS A 128 -10.64 13.23 -21.61
C LYS A 128 -11.34 14.59 -21.48
N ILE A 129 -11.67 15.01 -20.26
CA ILE A 129 -12.28 16.32 -19.99
C ILE A 129 -11.26 17.44 -20.19
N VAL A 130 -10.04 17.28 -19.68
CA VAL A 130 -8.93 18.24 -19.78
C VAL A 130 -8.49 18.40 -21.22
N LYS A 131 -8.34 17.31 -21.99
CA LYS A 131 -8.02 17.37 -23.43
C LYS A 131 -9.01 18.18 -24.25
N ASN A 132 -10.27 18.25 -23.84
CA ASN A 132 -11.32 19.01 -24.52
C ASN A 132 -11.60 20.38 -23.88
N LEU A 133 -10.77 20.83 -22.92
CA LEU A 133 -10.95 22.11 -22.24
C LEU A 133 -10.85 23.28 -23.22
N HIS A 134 -9.84 23.24 -24.10
CA HIS A 134 -9.58 24.27 -25.12
C HIS A 134 -10.75 24.50 -26.09
N LEU A 135 -11.51 23.45 -26.37
CA LEU A 135 -12.63 23.44 -27.33
C LEU A 135 -13.95 23.94 -26.75
N ARG A 136 -14.01 24.26 -25.45
CA ARG A 136 -15.27 24.67 -24.79
C ARG A 136 -15.75 26.06 -25.20
N ASP A 137 -14.86 26.86 -25.79
CA ASP A 137 -15.21 28.13 -26.41
C ASP A 137 -16.12 28.00 -27.63
N LYS A 138 -16.32 26.80 -28.19
CA LYS A 138 -17.31 26.54 -29.25
C LYS A 138 -18.74 26.95 -28.88
N ASP A 139 -19.03 26.99 -27.58
CA ASP A 139 -20.34 27.38 -27.04
C ASP A 139 -20.37 28.87 -26.65
N PHE A 140 -19.31 29.63 -26.96
CA PHE A 140 -19.27 31.07 -26.74
C PHE A 140 -19.94 31.76 -27.93
N TRP A 141 -20.73 32.77 -27.62
CA TRP A 141 -21.42 33.57 -28.61
C TRP A 141 -21.55 35.00 -28.08
N VAL A 142 -21.83 35.92 -29.00
CA VAL A 142 -21.89 37.36 -28.70
C VAL A 142 -23.21 37.92 -29.17
N ASP A 143 -23.88 38.69 -28.31
CA ASP A 143 -25.11 39.40 -28.67
C ASP A 143 -24.82 40.77 -29.32
N ASP A 144 -25.89 41.48 -29.66
CA ASP A 144 -25.80 42.76 -30.37
C ASP A 144 -25.41 43.94 -29.47
N ASN A 145 -25.23 43.74 -28.15
CA ASN A 145 -24.68 44.78 -27.28
C ASN A 145 -23.17 44.97 -27.50
N CYS A 146 -22.51 44.10 -28.28
CA CYS A 146 -21.10 44.25 -28.59
C CYS A 146 -20.84 45.47 -29.49
N ASN A 147 -20.01 46.39 -29.00
CA ASN A 147 -19.59 47.59 -29.74
C ASN A 147 -18.21 47.46 -30.40
N GLY A 148 -17.61 46.27 -30.39
CA GLY A 148 -16.30 46.05 -31.00
C GLY A 148 -15.11 46.67 -30.27
N CYS A 149 -15.18 46.94 -28.95
CA CYS A 149 -14.07 47.56 -28.18
C CYS A 149 -12.76 46.74 -28.10
N ARG A 150 -12.76 45.46 -28.52
CA ARG A 150 -11.61 44.53 -28.56
C ARG A 150 -10.92 44.23 -27.23
N LEU A 151 -11.49 44.64 -26.09
CA LEU A 151 -10.94 44.32 -24.78
C LEU A 151 -10.81 42.82 -24.52
N CYS A 152 -11.76 42.02 -25.02
CA CYS A 152 -11.72 40.56 -24.91
C CYS A 152 -10.52 39.92 -25.60
N GLU A 153 -10.02 40.52 -26.70
CA GLU A 153 -8.80 40.09 -27.39
C GLU A 153 -7.56 40.40 -26.54
N LYS A 154 -7.49 41.61 -25.98
CA LYS A 154 -6.36 42.04 -25.13
C LYS A 154 -6.25 41.27 -23.81
N ILE A 155 -7.38 40.98 -23.17
CA ILE A 155 -7.41 40.31 -21.86
C ILE A 155 -7.26 38.77 -21.97
N CYS A 156 -7.17 38.22 -23.18
CA CYS A 156 -7.04 36.79 -23.38
C CYS A 156 -5.57 36.36 -23.18
N PRO A 157 -5.22 35.60 -22.13
CA PRO A 157 -3.83 35.26 -21.84
C PRO A 157 -3.21 34.31 -22.89
N VAL A 158 -4.03 33.68 -23.72
CA VAL A 158 -3.62 32.68 -24.72
C VAL A 158 -3.96 33.09 -26.15
N ASN A 159 -4.24 34.38 -26.39
CA ASN A 159 -4.49 34.95 -27.72
C ASN A 159 -5.53 34.19 -28.56
N ASN A 160 -6.55 33.64 -27.87
CA ASN A 160 -7.56 32.77 -28.46
C ASN A 160 -8.68 33.52 -29.21
N ILE A 161 -8.71 34.85 -29.15
CA ILE A 161 -9.79 35.66 -29.73
C ILE A 161 -9.26 36.44 -30.94
N GLN A 162 -10.04 36.48 -32.01
CA GLN A 162 -9.83 37.32 -33.19
C GLN A 162 -11.13 38.02 -33.57
N PHE A 163 -11.10 39.01 -34.45
CA PHE A 163 -12.29 39.78 -34.84
C PHE A 163 -12.66 39.54 -36.30
N ASN A 164 -13.96 39.33 -36.55
CA ASN A 164 -14.55 39.29 -37.88
C ASN A 164 -15.79 40.20 -37.90
N ILE A 165 -15.88 41.13 -38.86
CA ILE A 165 -16.99 42.11 -38.97
C ILE A 165 -17.30 42.75 -37.60
N ASN A 166 -16.27 43.27 -36.92
CA ASN A 166 -16.35 43.91 -35.58
C ASN A 166 -16.87 43.04 -34.42
N LYS A 167 -17.07 41.74 -34.59
CA LYS A 167 -17.45 40.81 -33.51
C LYS A 167 -16.31 39.83 -33.19
N PRO A 168 -16.12 39.45 -31.91
CA PRO A 168 -15.12 38.46 -31.52
C PRO A 168 -15.50 37.06 -32.01
N THR A 169 -14.48 36.30 -32.40
CA THR A 169 -14.53 34.88 -32.78
C THR A 169 -13.38 34.15 -32.08
N TRP A 170 -13.54 32.87 -31.78
CA TRP A 170 -12.58 32.09 -30.98
C TRP A 170 -11.84 31.05 -31.83
N LYS A 171 -10.56 30.84 -31.54
CA LYS A 171 -9.65 29.96 -32.28
C LYS A 171 -9.59 28.53 -31.74
N HIS A 172 -10.44 28.16 -30.78
CA HIS A 172 -10.48 26.83 -30.15
C HIS A 172 -9.23 26.47 -29.32
N ASN A 173 -8.58 27.48 -28.73
CA ASN A 173 -7.44 27.39 -27.83
C ASN A 173 -7.75 28.01 -26.45
N CYS A 174 -8.94 27.77 -25.88
CA CYS A 174 -9.42 28.47 -24.68
C CYS A 174 -9.02 27.80 -23.35
N GLU A 175 -8.26 28.48 -22.50
CA GLU A 175 -7.93 27.97 -21.14
C GLU A 175 -9.05 28.13 -20.10
N GLN A 176 -10.27 28.53 -20.51
CA GLN A 176 -11.45 28.63 -19.65
C GLN A 176 -11.32 29.61 -18.45
N CYS A 177 -10.36 30.54 -18.48
CA CYS A 177 -10.20 31.57 -17.44
C CYS A 177 -11.41 32.52 -17.32
N SER A 178 -12.29 32.57 -18.34
CA SER A 178 -13.50 33.39 -18.41
C SER A 178 -13.26 34.91 -18.37
N ALA A 179 -12.02 35.38 -18.51
CA ALA A 179 -11.67 36.80 -18.47
C ALA A 179 -12.47 37.64 -19.48
N CYS A 180 -12.56 37.18 -20.74
CA CYS A 180 -13.32 37.86 -21.78
C CYS A 180 -14.82 38.03 -21.43
N ILE A 181 -15.41 37.05 -20.74
CA ILE A 181 -16.81 37.06 -20.32
C ILE A 181 -17.02 38.02 -19.14
N GLN A 182 -16.14 37.99 -18.13
CA GLN A 182 -16.27 38.79 -16.91
C GLN A 182 -15.95 40.28 -17.13
N TYR A 183 -14.97 40.57 -17.99
CA TYR A 183 -14.49 41.93 -18.25
C TYR A 183 -15.09 42.57 -19.49
N CYS A 184 -16.01 41.90 -20.20
CA CYS A 184 -16.77 42.54 -21.27
C CYS A 184 -17.57 43.72 -20.69
N PRO A 185 -17.33 44.97 -21.13
CA PRO A 185 -17.98 46.15 -20.55
C PRO A 185 -19.47 46.18 -20.85
N ASN A 186 -19.87 45.66 -22.00
CA ASN A 186 -21.27 45.59 -22.43
C ASN A 186 -21.94 44.26 -22.09
N GLU A 187 -21.23 43.38 -21.36
CA GLU A 187 -21.67 42.03 -21.01
C GLU A 187 -22.11 41.15 -22.20
N ALA A 188 -21.69 41.51 -23.42
CA ALA A 188 -22.20 40.94 -24.67
C ALA A 188 -21.75 39.48 -24.92
N ILE A 189 -20.68 39.01 -24.27
CA ILE A 189 -20.14 37.66 -24.45
C ILE A 189 -20.82 36.69 -23.49
N GLN A 190 -21.34 35.60 -24.06
CA GLN A 190 -22.16 34.61 -23.37
C GLN A 190 -21.61 33.20 -23.58
N TRP A 191 -21.84 32.34 -22.60
CA TRP A 191 -21.57 30.89 -22.71
C TRP A 191 -22.87 30.14 -22.52
N ARG A 192 -23.28 29.41 -23.57
CA ARG A 192 -24.58 28.74 -23.62
C ARG A 192 -25.70 29.72 -23.19
N THR A 193 -26.64 29.27 -22.37
CA THR A 193 -27.79 30.07 -21.91
C THR A 193 -27.67 30.58 -20.47
N LYS A 194 -26.70 30.05 -19.68
CA LYS A 194 -26.63 30.30 -18.23
C LYS A 194 -26.04 31.66 -17.88
N THR A 195 -25.11 32.14 -18.71
CA THR A 195 -24.32 33.34 -18.40
C THR A 195 -25.16 34.62 -18.37
N LYS A 196 -26.23 34.71 -19.18
CA LYS A 196 -27.17 35.85 -19.20
C LYS A 196 -27.81 36.16 -17.84
N LYS A 197 -28.02 35.14 -17.00
CA LYS A 197 -28.70 35.29 -15.70
C LYS A 197 -27.71 35.54 -14.55
N ARG A 198 -26.40 35.65 -14.83
CA ARG A 198 -25.35 35.74 -13.83
C ARG A 198 -24.70 37.12 -13.89
N ARG A 199 -24.42 37.71 -12.72
CA ARG A 199 -23.64 38.95 -12.61
C ARG A 199 -22.19 38.71 -13.02
N ARG A 200 -21.55 39.74 -13.58
CA ARG A 200 -20.11 39.75 -13.87
C ARG A 200 -19.34 40.03 -12.60
N TYR A 201 -18.47 39.11 -12.21
CA TYR A 201 -17.57 39.35 -11.09
C TYR A 201 -16.27 39.95 -11.62
N ARG A 202 -15.84 41.05 -10.99
CA ARG A 202 -14.54 41.67 -11.18
C ARG A 202 -13.94 41.88 -9.79
N ASN A 203 -12.68 41.54 -9.62
CA ASN A 203 -12.01 41.75 -8.34
C ASN A 203 -11.88 43.27 -8.12
N PRO A 204 -12.38 43.84 -7.01
CA PRO A 204 -12.30 45.28 -6.76
C PRO A 204 -10.86 45.78 -6.56
N ASN A 205 -9.93 44.88 -6.23
CA ASN A 205 -8.54 45.21 -5.91
C ASN A 205 -7.57 45.04 -7.11
N ILE A 206 -8.08 44.68 -8.29
CA ILE A 206 -7.25 44.48 -9.48
C ILE A 206 -7.84 45.32 -10.60
N SER A 207 -7.07 46.30 -11.08
CA SER A 207 -7.50 47.11 -12.22
C SER A 207 -7.41 46.32 -13.52
N ILE A 208 -8.17 46.73 -14.53
CA ILE A 208 -8.12 46.05 -15.82
C ILE A 208 -6.75 46.22 -16.49
N ASN A 209 -6.11 47.38 -16.31
CA ASN A 209 -4.80 47.71 -16.89
C ASN A 209 -3.71 46.76 -16.38
N GLU A 210 -3.75 46.43 -15.09
CA GLU A 210 -2.86 45.42 -14.50
C GLU A 210 -3.00 44.05 -15.17
N LEU A 211 -4.22 43.66 -15.58
CA LEU A 211 -4.47 42.38 -16.24
C LEU A 211 -4.03 42.34 -17.71
N ILE A 212 -4.07 43.48 -18.39
CA ILE A 212 -3.65 43.61 -19.79
C ILE A 212 -2.18 44.03 -19.94
N GLY A 213 -1.47 44.25 -18.83
CA GLY A 213 -0.04 44.56 -18.81
C GLY A 213 0.31 45.98 -19.28
N TYR A 214 -0.56 46.96 -19.00
CA TYR A 214 -0.33 48.39 -19.26
C TYR A 214 -0.10 49.17 -17.97
#